data_AF-D8Q6I6-F1
#
_entry.id   AF-D8Q6I6-F1
#
_cell.length_a   1.000
_cell.length_b   1.000
_cell.length_c   1.000
_cell.angle_alpha   90.00
_cell.angle_beta   90.00
_cell.angle_gamma   90.00
#
_symmetry.space_group_name_H-M   'P 1'
#
loop_
_entity.id
_entity.type
_entity.pdbx_description
1 polymer ?
#
loop_
_entity_poly.entity_id
_entity_poly.type
_entity_poly.pdbx_seq_one_letter_code
_entity_poly.pdbx_strand_id
1 'polypeptide(L)' 'YAVEALPIWIIIGTVGGLAALSIVRAVHAPSVQWTKDNPTPWNRIKQDEGVKLLQVNQTFDKKY' A
#
# COMPACT_ATOMS: atom_id res chain seq x y z
N TYR A 1 33.60 -19.93 3.31
CA TYR A 1 32.34 -19.17 3.22
C TYR A 1 32.40 -18.01 4.19
N ALA A 2 32.03 -16.79 3.77
CA ALA A 2 32.10 -15.57 4.60
C ALA A 2 30.78 -15.37 5.37
N VAL A 3 30.65 -16.04 6.51
CA VAL A 3 29.43 -15.98 7.35
C VAL A 3 29.14 -14.55 7.85
N GLU A 4 30.20 -13.74 7.98
CA GLU A 4 30.16 -12.34 8.39
C GLU A 4 29.50 -11.41 7.36
N ALA A 5 29.34 -11.85 6.10
CA ALA A 5 28.63 -11.09 5.07
C ALA A 5 27.11 -11.25 5.15
N LEU A 6 26.61 -12.27 5.87
CA LEU A 6 25.17 -12.53 6.00
C LEU A 6 24.38 -11.32 6.52
N PRO A 7 24.83 -10.57 7.55
CA PRO A 7 24.12 -9.39 8.03
C PRO A 7 23.94 -8.32 6.94
N ILE A 8 24.95 -8.11 6.10
CA ILE A 8 24.90 -7.13 5.01
C ILE A 8 23.85 -7.52 3.97
N TRP A 9 23.83 -8.78 3.55
CA TRP A 9 22.85 -9.30 2.59
C TRP A 9 21.41 -9.23 3.13
N ILE A 10 21.23 -9.52 4.42
CA ILE A 10 19.92 -9.41 5.08
C ILE A 10 19.43 -7.95 5.05
N ILE A 11 20.29 -6.99 5.37
CA ILE A 11 19.92 -5.57 5.38
C ILE A 11 19.57 -5.11 3.96
N ILE A 12 20.42 -5.39 2.97
CA ILE A 12 20.20 -5.00 1.58
C ILE A 12 18.90 -5.61 1.05
N GLY A 13 18.69 -6.91 1.28
CA GLY A 13 17.47 -7.61 0.86
C GLY A 13 16.22 -7.04 1.53
N THR A 14 16.29 -6.74 2.83
CA THR A 14 15.16 -6.17 3.57
C THR A 14 14.82 -4.76 3.07
N VAL A 15 15.81 -3.89 2.91
CA VAL A 15 15.58 -2.51 2.43
C VAL A 15 15.03 -2.53 1.01
N GLY A 16 15.60 -3.33 0.11
CA GLY A 16 15.09 -3.48 -1.27
C GLY A 16 13.68 -4.03 -1.30
N GLY A 17 13.38 -5.05 -0.49
CA GLY A 17 12.04 -5.63 -0.38
C GLY A 17 11.00 -4.63 0.14
N LEU A 18 11.33 -3.87 1.18
CA LEU A 18 10.43 -2.84 1.74
C LEU A 18 10.18 -1.69 0.76
N ALA A 19 11.20 -1.28 -0.02
CA ALA A 19 11.05 -0.25 -1.05
C ALA A 19 10.14 -0.73 -2.20
N ALA A 20 10.34 -1.95 -2.70
CA ALA A 20 9.45 -2.52 -3.72
C ALA A 20 8.01 -2.63 -3.19
N LEU A 21 7.85 -3.09 -1.96
CA LEU A 21 6.55 -3.25 -1.33
C LEU A 21 5.82 -1.91 -1.10
N SER A 22 6.54 -0.83 -0.79
CA SER A 22 5.93 0.49 -0.62
C SER A 22 5.42 1.06 -1.94
N ILE A 23 6.16 0.85 -3.04
CA ILE A 23 5.73 1.24 -4.39
C ILE A 23 4.48 0.46 -4.79
N VAL A 24 4.48 -0.87 -4.61
CA VAL A 24 3.29 -1.71 -4.88
C VAL A 24 2.09 -1.19 -4.10
N ARG A 25 2.25 -0.88 -2.80
CA ARG A 25 1.17 -0.30 -2.00
C ARG A 25 0.71 1.07 -2.49
N ALA A 26 1.60 1.93 -2.97
CA ALA A 26 1.23 3.24 -3.51
C ALA A 26 0.41 3.12 -4.81
N VAL A 27 0.77 2.19 -5.70
CA VAL A 27 0.05 1.97 -6.97
C VAL A 27 -1.34 1.39 -6.73
N HIS A 28 -1.48 0.47 -5.77
CA HIS A 28 -2.75 -0.19 -5.46
C HIS A 28 -3.59 0.54 -4.40
N ALA A 29 -3.13 1.70 -3.90
CA ALA A 29 -3.88 2.47 -2.92
C ALA A 29 -5.15 3.04 -3.56
N PRO A 30 -6.36 2.70 -3.07
CA PRO A 30 -7.58 3.38 -3.51
C PRO A 30 -7.44 4.88 -3.23
N SER A 31 -7.38 5.68 -4.30
CA SER A 31 -6.91 7.06 -4.22
C SER A 31 -8.04 8.03 -3.84
N VAL A 32 -8.11 8.42 -2.57
CA VAL A 32 -8.86 9.62 -2.17
C VAL A 32 -7.93 10.82 -2.29
N GLN A 33 -7.65 11.22 -3.53
CA GLN A 33 -6.74 12.32 -3.83
C GLN A 33 -7.52 13.53 -4.33
N TRP A 34 -7.23 14.70 -3.75
CA TRP A 34 -7.68 15.97 -4.30
C TRP A 34 -6.99 16.26 -5.62
N THR A 35 -7.77 16.53 -6.65
CA THR A 35 -7.28 17.05 -7.92
C THR A 35 -8.06 18.31 -8.28
N LYS A 36 -7.51 19.14 -9.17
CA LYS A 36 -8.23 20.33 -9.65
C LYS A 36 -9.58 19.97 -10.27
N ASP A 37 -9.64 18.83 -10.96
CA ASP A 37 -10.84 18.31 -11.61
C ASP A 37 -11.77 17.53 -10.66
N ASN A 38 -11.30 17.17 -9.47
CA ASN A 38 -12.11 16.48 -8.45
C ASN A 38 -11.90 17.10 -7.05
N PRO A 39 -12.62 18.19 -6.73
CA PRO A 39 -12.49 18.91 -5.46
C PRO A 39 -13.17 18.19 -4.28
N THR A 40 -13.91 17.09 -4.51
CA THR A 40 -14.57 16.31 -3.45
C THR A 40 -14.38 14.81 -3.67
N PRO A 41 -13.14 14.29 -3.56
CA PRO A 41 -12.82 12.91 -3.92
C PRO A 41 -13.56 11.86 -3.09
N TRP A 42 -14.09 12.21 -1.92
CA TRP A 42 -14.89 11.33 -1.09
C TRP A 42 -16.31 11.07 -1.63
N ASN A 43 -16.87 11.95 -2.45
CA ASN A 43 -18.23 11.78 -2.97
C ASN A 43 -18.38 10.59 -3.94
N ARG A 44 -17.26 10.02 -4.42
CA ARG A 44 -17.29 8.82 -5.29
C ARG A 44 -17.22 7.50 -4.53
N ILE A 45 -16.92 7.54 -3.22
CA ILE A 45 -16.74 6.34 -2.40
C ILE A 45 -18.12 5.79 -2.08
N LYS A 46 -18.39 4.54 -2.46
CA LYS A 46 -19.64 3.85 -2.12
C LYS A 46 -19.57 3.29 -0.69
N GLN A 47 -20.71 3.09 -0.03
CA GLN A 47 -20.75 2.57 1.35
C GLN A 47 -20.05 1.21 1.50
N ASP A 48 -20.04 0.39 0.45
CA ASP A 48 -19.39 -0.92 0.42
C ASP A 48 -17.94 -0.88 -0.11
N GLU A 49 -17.34 0.29 -0.33
CA GLU A 49 -15.98 0.43 -0.84
C GLU A 49 -14.97 0.77 0.28
N GLY A 50 -13.99 -0.12 0.44
CA GLY A 50 -12.88 0.08 1.36
C GLY A 50 -11.77 0.96 0.77
N VAL A 51 -11.59 2.17 1.29
CA VAL A 51 -10.47 3.05 0.91
C VAL A 51 -9.15 2.77 1.65
N LYS A 52 -9.11 1.72 2.47
CA LYS A 52 -7.92 1.32 3.22
C LYS A 52 -7.26 0.13 2.56
N LEU A 53 -5.95 0.22 2.36
CA LEU A 53 -5.11 -0.88 1.87
C LEU A 53 -5.13 -2.12 2.78
N LEU A 54 -5.33 -1.92 4.08
CA LEU A 54 -5.36 -2.99 5.08
C LEU A 54 -6.53 -2.76 6.04
N GLN A 55 -7.35 -3.78 6.20
CA GLN A 55 -8.49 -3.80 7.10
C GLN A 55 -8.30 -4.96 8.07
N VAL A 56 -8.21 -4.67 9.37
CA VAL A 56 -7.96 -5.69 10.39
C VAL A 56 -9.26 -6.34 10.87
N ASN A 57 -10.33 -5.56 11.02
CA ASN A 57 -11.60 -6.02 11.60
C ASN A 57 -12.85 -5.75 10.75
N GLN A 58 -12.77 -4.91 9.71
CA GLN A 58 -13.93 -4.55 8.90
C GLN A 58 -13.88 -5.31 7.57
N THR A 59 -14.92 -6.06 7.26
CA THR A 59 -15.11 -6.74 5.97
C THR A 59 -16.14 -5.96 5.16
N PHE A 60 -15.71 -5.42 4.02
CA PHE A 60 -16.60 -4.86 3.01
C PHE A 60 -16.86 -5.91 1.93
N ASP A 61 -18.07 -5.90 1.37
CA ASP A 61 -18.51 -6.89 0.38
C ASP A 61 -17.72 -6.77 -0.94
N LYS A 62 -17.25 -5.56 -1.26
CA LYS A 62 -16.43 -5.30 -2.44
C LYS A 62 -14.95 -5.21 -2.11
N LYS A 63 -14.16 -6.08 -2.73
CA LYS A 63 -12.70 -6.06 -2.71
C LYS A 63 -12.18 -5.80 -4.13
N TYR A 64 -11.84 -4.54 -4.39
CA TYR A 64 -11.29 -4.00 -5.65
C TYR A 64 -12.23 -4.06 -6.86
#